data_AF-A0A7J7EEJ2-F1
#
_entry.id   AF-A0A7J7EEJ2-F1
#
_cell.length_a   1.000
_cell.length_b   1.000
_cell.length_c   1.000
_cell.angle_alpha   90.00
_cell.angle_beta   90.00
_cell.angle_gamma   90.00
#
_symmetry.space_group_name_H-M   'P 1'
#
loop_
_entity.id
_entity.type
_entity.pdbx_description
1 polymer ?
#
loop_
_entity_poly.entity_id
_entity_poly.type
_entity_poly.pdbx_seq_one_letter_code
_entity_poly.pdbx_strand_id
1 'polypeptide(L)'
;MRRSDFDLYRPLYVTVVYQGKCSHCMRIGVAVPLSGTVARLREAVSMETKIPTDQIVLTEMYYDGFHRSFCDTDDLETVHESDCIFAFETPEIFRPEGILSQRGK
;
A
#
# COMPACT_ATOMS: atom_id res chain seq x y z
N MET A 1 20.89 11.09 3.50
CA MET A 1 20.17 11.43 2.26
C MET A 1 20.61 12.83 1.83
N ARG A 2 21.03 13.02 0.58
CA ARG A 2 21.52 14.32 0.07
C ARG A 2 20.35 15.12 -0.51
N ARG A 3 20.46 16.46 -0.57
CA ARG A 3 19.42 17.34 -1.15
C ARG A 3 19.01 16.97 -2.57
N SER A 4 19.95 16.45 -3.37
CA SER A 4 19.72 15.96 -4.73
C SER A 4 18.84 14.71 -4.82
N ASP A 5 18.73 13.95 -3.73
CA ASP A 5 17.92 12.73 -3.70
C ASP A 5 16.43 13.09 -3.57
N PHE A 6 16.06 14.27 -3.06
CA PHE A 6 14.65 14.67 -2.95
C PHE A 6 13.98 14.88 -4.30
N ASP A 7 14.70 15.35 -5.33
CA ASP A 7 14.13 15.56 -6.67
C ASP A 7 13.88 14.24 -7.41
N LEU A 8 14.40 13.12 -6.89
CA LEU A 8 14.20 11.78 -7.44
C LEU A 8 13.14 10.96 -6.68
N TYR A 9 12.54 11.53 -5.62
CA TYR A 9 11.60 10.83 -4.75
C TYR A 9 10.29 11.61 -4.63
N ARG A 10 9.18 10.89 -4.69
CA ARG A 10 7.83 11.43 -4.51
C ARG A 10 7.36 11.19 -3.07
N PRO A 11 6.94 12.24 -2.34
CA PRO A 11 6.23 12.05 -1.08
C PRO A 11 4.81 11.54 -1.36
N LEU A 12 4.44 10.39 -0.78
CA LEU A 12 3.09 9.84 -0.82
C LEU A 12 2.54 9.73 0.59
N TYR A 13 1.25 10.05 0.75
CA TYR A 13 0.55 9.91 2.01
C TYR A 13 -0.40 8.72 1.97
N VAL A 14 -0.15 7.74 2.83
CA VAL A 14 -0.90 6.48 2.87
C VAL A 14 -1.67 6.41 4.18
N THR A 15 -2.96 6.11 4.10
CA THR A 15 -3.79 5.81 5.28
C THR A 15 -3.72 4.31 5.56
N VAL A 16 -3.07 3.92 6.65
CA VAL A 16 -2.91 2.54 7.08
C VAL A 16 -4.11 2.14 7.94
N VAL A 17 -4.68 0.97 7.69
CA VAL A 17 -5.82 0.39 8.41
C VAL A 17 -5.39 -0.95 8.98
N TYR A 18 -5.16 -0.99 10.31
CA TYR A 18 -4.68 -2.16 11.03
C TYR A 18 -5.80 -3.19 11.29
N GLN A 19 -5.41 -4.46 11.42
CA GLN A 19 -6.31 -5.54 11.80
C GLN A 19 -6.69 -5.42 13.28
N GLY A 20 -7.98 -5.39 13.62
CA GLY A 20 -8.46 -5.47 15.02
C GLY A 20 -9.12 -4.21 15.58
N LYS A 21 -9.20 -4.11 16.93
CA LYS A 21 -10.14 -3.23 17.65
C LYS A 21 -9.89 -1.72 17.44
N CYS A 22 -10.89 -1.08 16.83
CA CYS A 22 -11.38 0.29 16.95
C CYS A 22 -10.35 1.45 16.95
N SER A 23 -10.40 2.25 15.88
CA SER A 23 -10.02 3.68 15.80
C SER A 23 -8.55 4.06 15.59
N HIS A 24 -7.72 3.20 15.00
CA HIS A 24 -6.33 3.60 14.70
C HIS A 24 -5.98 3.38 13.24
N CYS A 25 -6.72 4.01 12.33
CA CYS A 25 -6.11 4.30 11.04
C CYS A 25 -5.04 5.37 11.24
N MET A 26 -3.85 5.15 10.71
CA MET A 26 -2.74 6.11 10.81
C MET A 26 -2.39 6.59 9.41
N ARG A 27 -2.31 7.90 9.22
CA ARG A 27 -1.80 8.46 7.96
C ARG A 27 -0.30 8.67 8.10
N ILE A 28 0.46 7.97 7.26
CA ILE A 28 1.93 8.06 7.20
C ILE A 28 2.35 8.78 5.92
N GLY A 29 3.48 9.47 5.98
CA GLY A 29 4.17 9.99 4.80
C GLY A 29 5.37 9.12 4.46
N VAL A 30 5.45 8.64 3.22
CA VAL A 30 6.58 7.84 2.73
C VAL A 30 7.18 8.51 1.50
N ALA A 31 8.51 8.46 1.38
CA ALA A 31 9.21 8.92 0.18
C ALA A 31 9.56 7.70 -0.66
N VAL A 32 9.04 7.64 -1.89
CA VAL A 32 9.30 6.54 -2.82
C VAL A 32 10.03 7.05 -4.06
N PRO A 33 10.91 6.26 -4.69
CA PRO A 33 11.62 6.70 -5.88
C PRO A 33 10.63 6.96 -7.03
N LEU A 34 10.84 8.03 -7.80
CA LEU A 34 10.00 8.38 -8.95
C LEU A 34 9.96 7.27 -10.00
N SER A 35 11.08 6.57 -10.17
CA SER A 35 11.17 5.38 -11.02
C SER A 35 11.07 4.12 -10.17
N GLY A 36 10.15 3.24 -10.53
CA GLY A 36 9.95 1.96 -9.85
C GLY A 36 8.51 1.47 -9.97
N THR A 37 8.24 0.40 -9.23
CA THR A 37 6.91 -0.20 -9.17
C THR A 37 6.28 0.01 -7.79
N VAL A 38 4.99 -0.27 -7.68
CA VAL A 38 4.26 -0.20 -6.41
C VAL A 38 4.85 -1.12 -5.33
N ALA A 39 5.64 -2.13 -5.68
CA ALA A 39 6.42 -2.91 -4.71
C ALA A 39 7.25 -2.02 -3.77
N ARG A 40 7.85 -0.94 -4.29
CA ARG A 40 8.64 0.00 -3.48
C ARG A 40 7.79 0.82 -2.53
N LEU A 41 6.57 1.17 -2.93
CA LEU A 41 5.61 1.80 -2.02
C LEU A 41 5.20 0.83 -0.91
N ARG A 42 4.92 -0.44 -1.23
CA ARG A 42 4.58 -1.47 -0.25
C ARG A 42 5.71 -1.72 0.75
N GLU A 43 6.96 -1.81 0.28
CA GLU A 43 8.14 -1.91 1.13
C GLU A 43 8.27 -0.71 2.07
N ALA A 44 8.10 0.51 1.57
CA ALA A 44 8.17 1.73 2.39
C ALA A 44 7.08 1.76 3.48
N VAL A 45 5.85 1.38 3.13
CA VAL A 45 4.74 1.26 4.11
C VAL A 45 5.05 0.17 5.13
N SER A 46 5.57 -0.99 4.71
CA SER A 46 5.95 -2.09 5.60
C SER A 46 7.01 -1.65 6.61
N MET A 47 8.05 -0.94 6.16
CA MET A 47 9.10 -0.41 7.03
C MET A 47 8.57 0.54 8.09
N GLU A 48 7.67 1.45 7.71
CA GLU A 48 7.13 2.47 8.61
C GLU A 48 6.11 1.90 9.62
N THR A 49 5.36 0.87 9.22
CA THR A 49 4.24 0.31 10.01
C THR A 49 4.59 -0.96 10.78
N LYS A 50 5.68 -1.66 10.38
CA LYS A 50 6.05 -3.01 10.81
C LYS A 50 5.08 -4.12 10.37
N ILE A 51 4.12 -3.81 9.48
CA ILE A 51 3.27 -4.82 8.86
C ILE A 51 4.09 -5.54 7.77
N PRO A 52 4.13 -6.89 7.74
CA PRO A 52 4.77 -7.63 6.65
C PRO A 52 4.22 -7.25 5.27
N THR A 53 5.07 -7.19 4.24
CA THR A 53 4.64 -6.78 2.89
C THR A 53 3.54 -7.68 2.31
N ASP A 54 3.60 -8.98 2.57
CA ASP A 54 2.59 -9.97 2.17
C ASP A 54 1.25 -9.80 2.90
N GLN A 55 1.23 -9.00 3.98
CA GLN A 55 0.02 -8.65 4.72
C GLN A 55 -0.51 -7.25 4.41
N ILE A 56 0.05 -6.54 3.41
CA ILE A 56 -0.41 -5.21 3.02
C ILE A 56 -1.23 -5.29 1.72
N VAL A 57 -2.44 -4.76 1.72
CA VAL A 57 -3.22 -4.53 0.51
C VAL A 57 -3.31 -3.03 0.25
N LEU A 58 -2.69 -2.57 -0.84
CA LEU A 58 -2.74 -1.19 -1.29
C LEU A 58 -3.94 -0.95 -2.20
N THR A 59 -4.71 0.09 -1.89
CA THR A 59 -5.91 0.47 -2.64
C THR A 59 -6.02 1.98 -2.78
N GLU A 60 -6.78 2.41 -3.77
CA GLU A 60 -7.25 3.77 -3.93
C GLU A 60 -8.74 3.82 -3.65
N MET A 61 -9.15 4.72 -2.75
CA MET A 61 -10.53 4.88 -2.33
C MET A 61 -10.87 6.35 -2.12
N TYR A 62 -12.04 6.80 -2.59
CA TYR A 62 -12.56 8.15 -2.38
C TYR A 62 -13.95 8.11 -1.73
N TYR A 63 -14.64 9.25 -1.73
CA TYR A 63 -15.97 9.41 -1.13
C TYR A 63 -17.06 8.56 -1.81
N ASP A 64 -16.86 8.20 -3.08
CA ASP A 64 -17.72 7.32 -3.87
C ASP A 64 -17.35 5.84 -3.76
N GLY A 65 -16.29 5.52 -3.00
CA GLY A 65 -15.91 4.17 -2.62
C GLY A 65 -14.59 3.69 -3.23
N PHE A 66 -14.51 2.39 -3.48
CA PHE A 66 -13.32 1.72 -4.01
C PHE A 66 -13.11 2.01 -5.50
N HIS A 67 -11.89 2.41 -5.86
CA HIS A 67 -11.52 2.68 -7.25
C HIS A 67 -10.67 1.56 -7.85
N ARG A 68 -9.53 1.25 -7.22
CA ARG A 68 -8.64 0.16 -7.66
C ARG A 68 -7.78 -0.38 -6.53
N SER A 69 -7.25 -1.57 -6.74
CA SER A 69 -6.15 -2.15 -5.96
C SER A 69 -4.86 -2.09 -6.77
N PHE A 70 -3.72 -2.00 -6.09
CA PHE A 70 -2.41 -2.00 -6.75
C PHE A 70 -1.69 -3.34 -6.63
N CYS A 71 -1.07 -3.78 -7.71
CA CYS A 71 -0.17 -4.92 -7.80
C CYS A 71 1.29 -4.46 -7.72
N ASP A 72 2.18 -5.33 -7.25
CA ASP A 72 3.62 -5.02 -7.13
C ASP A 72 4.32 -4.76 -8.47
N THR A 73 3.71 -5.22 -9.56
CA THR A 73 4.16 -4.98 -10.93
C THR A 73 3.65 -3.68 -11.53
N ASP A 74 2.72 -2.98 -10.88
CA ASP A 74 2.18 -1.72 -11.39
C ASP A 74 3.24 -0.62 -11.31
N ASP A 75 3.29 0.23 -12.33
CA ASP A 75 4.19 1.37 -12.37
C ASP A 75 3.82 2.39 -11.30
N LEU A 76 4.79 2.82 -10.50
CA LEU A 76 4.55 3.78 -9.42
C LEU A 76 4.18 5.18 -9.96
N GLU A 77 4.49 5.46 -11.22
CA GLU A 77 4.08 6.69 -11.90
C GLU A 77 2.56 6.86 -11.95
N THR A 78 1.81 5.76 -11.91
CA THR A 78 0.34 5.73 -11.91
C THR A 78 -0.29 6.11 -10.56
N VAL A 79 0.53 6.31 -9.52
CA VAL A 79 0.09 6.75 -8.18
C VAL A 79 0.43 8.23 -8.01
N HIS A 80 -0.58 9.10 -8.01
CA HIS A 80 -0.41 10.53 -7.84
C HIS A 80 -0.40 10.94 -6.36
N GLU A 81 0.24 12.07 -6.06
CA GLU A 81 0.30 12.61 -4.68
C GLU A 81 -1.07 12.97 -4.12
N SER A 82 -2.03 13.29 -4.99
CA SER A 82 -3.42 13.59 -4.65
C SER A 82 -4.26 12.36 -4.38
N ASP A 83 -3.78 11.16 -4.74
CA ASP A 83 -4.57 9.95 -4.65
C ASP A 83 -4.82 9.58 -3.18
N CYS A 84 -6.04 9.12 -2.91
CA CYS A 84 -6.42 8.67 -1.58
C CYS A 84 -6.03 7.19 -1.41
N ILE A 85 -4.75 6.97 -1.09
CA ILE A 85 -4.16 5.64 -0.95
C ILE A 85 -4.39 5.09 0.47
N PHE A 86 -4.88 3.85 0.53
CA PHE A 86 -5.07 3.08 1.75
C PHE A 86 -4.23 1.81 1.74
N ALA A 87 -3.65 1.46 2.89
CA ALA A 87 -2.94 0.21 3.13
C ALA A 87 -3.70 -0.59 4.20
N PHE A 88 -4.34 -1.68 3.81
CA PHE A 88 -5.04 -2.56 4.73
C PHE A 88 -4.13 -3.69 5.19
N GLU A 89 -4.03 -3.89 6.51
CA GLU A 89 -3.40 -5.05 7.11
C GLU A 89 -4.32 -6.27 6.99
N THR A 90 -3.83 -7.35 6.39
CA THR A 90 -4.54 -8.62 6.32
C THR A 90 -4.17 -9.53 7.48
N PRO A 91 -5.06 -10.42 7.93
CA PRO A 91 -4.71 -11.44 8.92
C PRO A 91 -3.54 -12.33 8.49
N GLU A 92 -2.69 -12.75 9.44
CA GLU A 92 -1.58 -13.70 9.21
C GLU A 92 -2.02 -15.02 8.54
N ILE A 93 -3.29 -15.40 8.66
CA ILE A 93 -3.87 -16.63 8.09
C ILE A 93 -4.26 -16.45 6.61
N PHE A 94 -4.06 -15.28 6.01
CA PHE A 94 -4.38 -15.05 4.61
C PHE A 94 -3.37 -15.76 3.69
N ARG A 95 -3.60 -17.05 3.42
CA ARG A 95 -2.93 -17.80 2.34
C ARG A 95 -3.78 -17.69 1.07
N PRO A 96 -3.32 -16.98 0.01
CA PRO A 96 -4.07 -16.84 -1.25
C PRO A 96 -4.41 -18.19 -1.90
N GLU A 97 -3.60 -19.23 -1.62
CA GLU A 97 -3.80 -20.60 -2.11
C GLU A 97 -5.15 -21.21 -1.68
N GLY A 98 -5.70 -20.81 -0.53
CA GLY A 98 -6.97 -21.35 -0.03
C GLY A 98 -8.20 -20.88 -0.79
N ILE A 99 -8.14 -19.71 -1.45
CA ILE A 99 -9.30 -19.10 -2.12
C ILE A 99 -9.49 -19.68 -3.53
N LEU A 100 -8.40 -20.03 -4.23
CA LEU A 100 -8.45 -20.67 -5.55
C LEU A 100 -8.99 -22.10 -5.50
N SER A 101 -8.88 -22.79 -4.35
CA SER A 101 -9.37 -24.17 -4.17
C SER A 101 -10.90 -24.27 -4.00
N GLN A 102 -11.58 -23.16 -3.70
CA GLN A 102 -13.04 -23.16 -3.47
C GLN A 102 -13.87 -22.93 -4.74
N ARG A 103 -13.25 -22.74 -5.93
CA ARG A 103 -13.95 -22.56 -7.21
C ARG A 103 -14.17 -23.85 -8.02
N GLY A 104 -14.10 -25.01 -7.38
CA GLY A 104 -14.31 -26.28 -8.06
C GLY A 104 -14.94 -27.36 -7.18
N LYS A 105 -16.24 -27.26 -6.92
CA LYS A 105 -17.14 -28.41 -6.78
C LYS A 105 -18.48 -28.09 -7.42
#